data_AF-A0A3N4K2T5-F1
#
_entry.id   AF-A0A3N4K2T5-F1
#
_cell.length_a   1.000
_cell.length_b   1.000
_cell.length_c   1.000
_cell.angle_alpha   90.00
_cell.angle_beta   90.00
_cell.angle_gamma   90.00
#
_symmetry.space_group_name_H-M   'P 1'
#
loop_
_entity.id
_entity.type
_entity.pdbx_description
1 polymer ?
#
loop_
_entity_poly.entity_id
_entity_poly.type
_entity_poly.pdbx_seq_one_letter_code
_entity_poly.pdbx_strand_id
1 'polypeptide(L)'
;MHGAALTNGVDGSGKDGTFPLFVRVNGIVWPQTVISKYIRGGDGNRENGVITGDVEEEWIIDITGLTGATEYDFEFVKKGGKIVYRTSACTMPAQASSAAPPVTKQPSRPLSPITTLLHSLSQANSCLTEKKNRLKAVKKNQKSALSDIRKETEKNRSLLGNDRGDERAFRRILALKESIKRADEETEKMTKELEGLQNLPEKLKAEWKAKKRSWREERDRLLSAQNQAGEVKEAAERQTSAVESEAASLVQKKEKLTVRLGKLRADLEKLEKEHQQNIEARQKREAERENVEKHRHSLEKEFSDAILRMEQKTVDFRMYSADNWAAFYAYESSIQSQLPSSTPDTGLPGANSNRNSLHISTPPGLMLHQGSYAASSSSLPVSSAIPTRERSSSVFSSESVVTNMSELERSEMIRATSFPRGNSLDHATSFFPGMMMGAGPALVGSSNRKEI
;
A
#
# COMPACT_ATOMS: atom_id res chain seq x y z
N MET A 1 28.18 40.42 5.58
CA MET A 1 27.66 39.08 5.24
C MET A 1 26.16 39.06 5.54
N HIS A 2 25.40 38.63 4.54
CA HIS A 2 23.96 38.36 4.45
C HIS A 2 22.97 39.38 5.05
N GLY A 3 22.66 40.42 4.26
CA GLY A 3 21.37 41.11 4.34
C GLY A 3 20.31 40.30 3.60
N ALA A 4 19.19 40.02 4.27
CA ALA A 4 18.06 39.30 3.68
C ALA A 4 17.40 40.17 2.61
N ALA A 5 17.54 39.79 1.34
CA ALA A 5 16.83 40.41 0.23
C ALA A 5 15.38 39.90 0.25
N LEU A 6 14.43 40.79 0.55
CA LEU A 6 13.01 40.50 0.39
C LEU A 6 12.62 40.84 -1.05
N THR A 7 12.35 39.82 -1.86
CA THR A 7 11.77 39.99 -3.20
C THR A 7 10.26 40.07 -3.06
N ASN A 8 9.64 41.12 -3.62
CA ASN A 8 8.19 41.27 -3.56
C ASN A 8 7.52 40.19 -4.41
N GLY A 9 6.96 39.18 -3.73
CA GLY A 9 5.90 38.34 -4.26
C GLY A 9 4.69 39.21 -4.58
N VAL A 10 4.16 39.05 -5.79
CA VAL A 10 2.93 39.67 -6.29
C VAL A 10 1.79 39.26 -5.37
N ASP A 11 1.48 40.09 -4.38
CA ASP A 11 0.21 40.13 -3.66
C ASP A 11 0.11 41.49 -2.97
N GLY A 12 -0.82 42.32 -3.42
CA GLY A 12 -1.14 43.63 -2.83
C GLY A 12 -1.68 43.59 -1.39
N SER A 13 -1.38 42.53 -0.61
CA SER A 13 -1.79 42.36 0.78
C SER A 13 -0.66 42.50 1.80
N GLY A 14 0.62 42.57 1.37
CA GLY A 14 1.76 42.92 2.24
C GLY A 14 1.74 42.14 3.56
N LYS A 15 1.76 40.80 3.47
CA LYS A 15 1.85 39.90 4.62
C LYS A 15 3.28 39.37 4.78
N ASP A 16 4.24 40.28 4.90
CA ASP A 16 5.48 40.03 5.63
C ASP A 16 5.77 41.27 6.48
N GLY A 17 5.85 41.07 7.79
CA GLY A 17 5.66 42.08 8.83
C GLY A 17 6.82 43.04 9.07
N THR A 18 7.72 43.28 8.11
CA THR A 18 8.98 43.99 8.38
C THR A 18 9.30 45.20 7.49
N PHE A 19 8.42 45.64 6.56
CA PHE A 19 8.47 47.02 6.01
C PHE A 19 7.18 47.46 5.27
N PRO A 20 6.77 48.76 5.26
CA PRO A 20 5.42 49.15 4.84
C PRO A 20 5.32 49.96 3.52
N LEU A 21 6.25 49.89 2.56
CA LEU A 21 6.23 50.75 1.35
C LEU A 21 6.37 49.95 0.04
N PHE A 22 5.72 50.41 -1.03
CA PHE A 22 5.92 49.92 -2.41
C PHE A 22 6.12 51.09 -3.38
N VAL A 23 6.75 50.84 -4.53
CA VAL A 23 7.09 51.87 -5.52
C VAL A 23 6.18 51.79 -6.73
N ARG A 24 5.72 52.95 -7.21
CA ARG A 24 5.06 53.10 -8.51
C ARG A 24 5.92 53.90 -9.46
N VAL A 25 6.00 53.47 -10.71
CA VAL A 25 6.66 54.17 -11.81
C VAL A 25 5.57 54.57 -12.80
N ASN A 26 5.43 55.88 -13.08
CA ASN A 26 4.38 56.44 -13.94
C ASN A 26 2.95 55.95 -13.56
N GLY A 27 2.71 55.78 -12.25
CA GLY A 27 1.43 55.31 -11.73
C GLY A 27 1.21 53.79 -11.78
N ILE A 28 2.20 52.97 -12.14
CA ILE A 28 2.09 51.50 -12.13
C ILE A 28 2.99 50.93 -11.03
N VAL A 29 2.47 49.99 -10.23
CA VAL A 29 3.29 49.29 -9.21
C VAL A 29 4.40 48.53 -9.92
N TRP A 30 5.65 48.87 -9.60
CA TRP A 30 6.80 48.32 -10.32
C TRP A 30 7.25 47.01 -9.67
N PRO A 31 7.28 45.89 -10.42
CA PRO A 31 7.61 44.58 -9.85
C PRO A 31 9.12 44.40 -9.61
N GLN A 32 9.98 45.11 -10.37
CA GLN A 32 11.43 45.00 -10.29
C GLN A 32 12.02 46.05 -9.33
N THR A 33 11.61 45.97 -8.07
CA THR A 33 12.10 46.84 -7.00
C THR A 33 12.60 45.99 -5.83
N VAL A 34 13.86 46.19 -5.44
CA VAL A 34 14.48 45.54 -4.29
C VAL A 34 14.66 46.59 -3.21
N ILE A 35 14.15 46.33 -2.00
CA ILE A 35 14.22 47.25 -0.87
C ILE A 35 15.05 46.59 0.22
N SER A 36 16.12 47.25 0.67
CA SER A 36 17.04 46.76 1.69
C SER A 36 17.21 47.78 2.81
N LYS A 37 17.13 47.33 4.07
CA LYS A 37 17.45 48.17 5.23
C LYS A 37 18.97 48.30 5.36
N TYR A 38 19.47 49.52 5.39
CA TYR A 38 20.88 49.81 5.63
C TYR A 38 21.06 50.17 7.10
N ILE A 39 21.63 49.23 7.88
CA ILE A 39 22.07 49.52 9.24
C ILE A 39 23.49 50.06 9.14
N ARG A 40 23.66 51.37 9.33
CA ARG A 40 24.99 51.97 9.43
C ARG A 40 25.68 51.39 10.67
N GLY A 41 26.66 50.51 10.46
CA GLY A 41 27.53 50.01 11.51
C GLY A 41 28.40 51.14 12.06
N GLY A 42 27.90 51.83 13.07
CA GLY A 42 28.72 52.73 13.89
C GLY A 42 29.45 51.90 14.95
N ASP A 43 30.75 52.14 15.09
CA ASP A 43 31.62 51.64 16.17
C ASP A 43 31.18 52.21 17.53
N GLY A 44 30.00 51.77 18.00
CA GLY A 44 29.45 52.09 19.31
C GLY A 44 29.75 50.97 20.31
N ASN A 45 30.53 51.32 21.32
CA ASN A 45 30.97 50.49 22.44
C ASN A 45 29.87 49.52 22.96
N ARG A 46 30.17 48.22 22.98
CA ARG A 46 29.30 47.19 23.56
C ARG A 46 29.52 47.13 25.07
N GLU A 47 28.62 47.75 25.83
CA GLU A 47 28.43 47.43 27.24
C GLU A 47 26.94 47.15 27.48
N ASN A 48 26.64 45.94 27.93
CA ASN A 48 25.35 45.51 28.49
C ASN A 48 24.08 45.64 27.61
N GLY A 49 24.18 45.31 26.32
CA GLY A 49 23.05 44.75 25.55
C GLY A 49 21.82 45.64 25.33
N VAL A 50 21.88 46.94 25.63
CA VAL A 50 20.80 47.89 25.37
C VAL A 50 21.37 49.07 24.59
N ILE A 51 20.98 49.18 23.31
CA ILE A 51 21.31 50.32 22.45
C ILE A 51 20.28 51.42 22.75
N THR A 52 20.68 52.43 23.53
CA THR A 52 19.97 53.70 23.66
C THR A 52 20.69 54.76 22.84
N GLY A 53 20.21 54.99 21.62
CA GLY A 53 20.59 56.08 20.72
C GLY A 53 19.66 56.04 19.50
N ASP A 54 19.18 57.20 19.04
CA ASP A 54 18.30 57.32 17.86
C ASP A 54 19.01 56.70 16.64
N VAL A 55 18.60 55.49 16.27
CA VAL A 55 19.09 54.83 15.06
C VAL A 55 18.27 55.38 13.90
N GLU A 56 18.85 56.30 13.14
CA GLU A 56 18.29 56.73 11.87
C GLU A 56 18.20 55.51 10.93
N GLU A 57 16.97 55.08 10.61
CA GLU A 57 16.75 53.96 9.72
C GLU A 57 16.93 54.41 8.26
N GLU A 58 18.08 54.09 7.68
CA GLU A 58 18.36 54.33 6.27
C GLU A 58 17.88 53.13 5.42
N TRP A 59 17.15 53.41 4.34
CA TRP A 59 16.60 52.40 3.44
C TRP A 59 17.10 52.62 2.02
N ILE A 60 17.62 51.57 1.40
CA ILE A 60 18.11 51.58 0.02
C ILE A 60 17.06 50.88 -0.85
N ILE A 61 16.69 51.53 -1.95
CA ILE A 61 15.68 51.05 -2.89
C ILE A 61 16.30 50.99 -4.28
N ASP A 62 16.51 49.78 -4.77
CA ASP A 62 17.05 49.52 -6.10
C ASP A 62 15.90 49.23 -7.07
N ILE A 63 15.75 50.08 -8.08
CA ILE A 63 14.73 49.95 -9.13
C ILE A 63 15.43 49.55 -10.43
N THR A 64 15.12 48.36 -10.94
CA THR A 64 15.73 47.82 -12.15
C THR A 64 14.70 47.63 -13.28
N GLY A 65 15.19 47.46 -14.52
CA GLY A 65 14.32 47.25 -15.69
C GLY A 65 13.78 48.51 -16.36
N LEU A 66 14.35 49.70 -16.09
CA LEU A 66 13.97 50.96 -16.74
C LEU A 66 14.61 51.10 -18.13
N THR A 67 13.91 51.74 -19.06
CA THR A 67 14.40 52.02 -20.42
C THR A 67 15.32 53.25 -20.41
N GLY A 68 16.40 53.20 -21.20
CA GLY A 68 17.30 54.34 -21.40
C GLY A 68 16.62 55.53 -22.10
N ALA A 69 17.18 56.73 -21.91
CA ALA A 69 16.73 58.00 -22.50
C ALA A 69 15.23 58.34 -22.30
N THR A 70 14.63 57.86 -21.21
CA THR A 70 13.21 58.07 -20.89
C THR A 70 13.10 58.74 -19.52
N GLU A 71 12.16 59.69 -19.40
CA GLU A 71 11.82 60.33 -18.14
C GLU A 71 10.76 59.51 -17.40
N TYR A 72 11.00 59.25 -16.12
CA TYR A 72 10.14 58.47 -15.25
C TYR A 72 9.75 59.26 -14.01
N ASP A 73 8.48 59.17 -13.62
CA ASP A 73 7.96 59.63 -12.34
C ASP A 73 7.91 58.46 -11.36
N PHE A 74 8.60 58.60 -10.23
CA PHE A 74 8.64 57.63 -9.15
C PHE A 74 7.78 58.10 -7.98
N GLU A 75 6.90 57.24 -7.49
CA GLU A 75 6.09 57.46 -6.29
C GLU A 75 6.35 56.36 -5.26
N PHE A 76 6.64 56.74 -4.02
CA PHE A 76 6.86 55.83 -2.91
C PHE A 76 5.62 55.84 -2.02
N VAL A 77 4.90 54.71 -1.93
CA VAL A 77 3.54 54.64 -1.34
C VAL A 77 3.52 53.74 -0.12
N LYS A 78 3.03 54.25 1.03
CA LYS A 78 2.92 53.50 2.29
C LYS A 78 1.72 52.57 2.28
N LYS A 79 1.77 51.48 3.06
CA LYS A 79 0.65 50.58 3.37
C LYS A 79 -0.49 51.43 3.97
N GLY A 80 -1.54 51.63 3.18
CA GLY A 80 -2.60 52.63 3.43
C GLY A 80 -2.82 53.63 2.28
N GLY A 81 -2.01 53.58 1.22
CA GLY A 81 -2.23 54.34 -0.03
C GLY A 81 -1.72 55.78 0.00
N LYS A 82 -1.07 56.22 1.08
CA LYS A 82 -0.50 57.57 1.18
C LYS A 82 0.87 57.63 0.49
N ILE A 83 1.03 58.54 -0.45
CA ILE A 83 2.31 58.83 -1.12
C ILE A 83 3.22 59.56 -0.11
N VAL A 84 4.40 58.99 0.13
CA VAL A 84 5.41 59.52 1.05
C VAL A 84 6.38 60.44 0.32
N TYR A 85 6.75 60.07 -0.90
CA TYR A 85 7.72 60.83 -1.69
C TYR A 85 7.45 60.66 -3.19
N ARG A 86 7.74 61.69 -3.97
CA ARG A 86 7.65 61.69 -5.44
C ARG A 86 8.87 62.37 -6.02
N THR A 87 9.46 61.76 -7.04
CA THR A 87 10.61 62.33 -7.77
C THR A 87 10.52 61.96 -9.25
N SER A 88 11.09 62.77 -10.13
CA SER A 88 11.27 62.42 -11.54
C SER A 88 12.75 62.26 -11.86
N ALA A 89 13.08 61.32 -12.74
CA ALA A 89 14.44 61.18 -13.25
C ALA A 89 14.43 60.76 -14.72
N CYS A 90 15.35 61.34 -15.50
CA CYS A 90 15.58 60.99 -16.89
C CYS A 90 16.86 60.16 -17.01
N THR A 91 16.78 59.05 -17.74
CA THR A 91 17.91 58.13 -17.96
C THR A 91 18.82 58.57 -19.11
N MET A 92 18.84 59.87 -19.48
CA MET A 92 19.72 60.44 -20.52
C MET A 92 21.10 60.85 -19.99
N PRO A 93 22.19 60.63 -20.75
CA PRO A 93 23.52 61.19 -20.45
C PRO A 93 23.58 62.68 -20.84
N ALA A 94 24.14 63.54 -19.97
CA ALA A 94 24.12 64.99 -20.13
C ALA A 94 25.26 65.53 -21.04
N GLN A 95 24.95 66.24 -22.15
CA GLN A 95 25.85 67.22 -22.82
C GLN A 95 25.10 68.36 -23.56
N ALA A 96 25.78 69.51 -23.66
CA ALA A 96 25.33 70.91 -23.82
C ALA A 96 25.10 71.42 -25.27
N SER A 97 24.59 72.66 -25.43
CA SER A 97 24.77 73.49 -26.66
C SER A 97 24.46 74.98 -26.49
N SER A 98 25.38 75.83 -26.94
CA SER A 98 25.24 77.29 -27.17
C SER A 98 26.06 77.69 -28.40
N ALA A 99 25.59 78.58 -29.28
CA ALA A 99 26.43 79.47 -30.11
C ALA A 99 25.61 80.41 -31.04
N ALA A 100 26.13 81.62 -31.27
CA ALA A 100 25.74 82.62 -32.28
C ALA A 100 27.01 83.25 -32.91
N PRO A 101 26.99 83.83 -34.14
CA PRO A 101 28.02 84.83 -34.54
C PRO A 101 27.52 85.91 -35.60
N PRO A 102 28.36 86.77 -36.26
CA PRO A 102 28.31 88.24 -36.15
C PRO A 102 28.39 89.05 -37.50
N VAL A 103 28.69 90.37 -37.44
CA VAL A 103 28.59 91.41 -38.52
C VAL A 103 29.96 91.89 -39.05
N THR A 104 29.96 92.38 -40.31
CA THR A 104 31.07 92.86 -41.18
C THR A 104 31.34 94.39 -41.12
N LYS A 105 32.41 94.88 -41.81
CA LYS A 105 32.37 96.08 -42.71
C LYS A 105 33.70 96.49 -43.41
N GLN A 106 33.55 96.88 -44.70
CA GLN A 106 34.13 98.01 -45.50
C GLN A 106 35.61 97.99 -45.97
N PRO A 107 35.90 98.51 -47.20
CA PRO A 107 36.42 99.90 -47.36
C PRO A 107 36.11 100.60 -48.73
N SER A 108 36.50 101.88 -48.90
CA SER A 108 36.43 102.61 -50.19
C SER A 108 37.50 103.70 -50.35
N ARG A 109 38.10 103.83 -51.54
CA ARG A 109 38.68 105.08 -52.10
C ARG A 109 38.08 105.34 -53.49
N PRO A 110 37.67 106.57 -53.85
CA PRO A 110 36.90 106.82 -55.08
C PRO A 110 37.75 107.27 -56.29
N LEU A 111 37.32 106.83 -57.49
CA LEU A 111 37.68 107.30 -58.84
C LEU A 111 36.57 108.26 -59.35
N SER A 112 36.95 109.46 -59.81
CA SER A 112 36.22 110.50 -60.58
C SER A 112 34.70 110.78 -60.36
N PRO A 113 34.25 112.06 -60.27
CA PRO A 113 32.89 112.43 -59.87
C PRO A 113 31.73 111.95 -60.77
N ILE A 114 31.91 111.93 -62.10
CA ILE A 114 30.81 111.57 -63.02
C ILE A 114 30.50 110.07 -62.99
N THR A 115 31.54 109.23 -62.97
CA THR A 115 31.41 107.78 -62.80
C THR A 115 30.87 107.42 -61.42
N THR A 116 31.27 108.17 -60.40
CA THR A 116 30.70 108.06 -59.04
C THR A 116 29.22 108.40 -59.03
N LEU A 117 28.76 109.44 -59.74
CA LEU A 117 27.34 109.81 -59.82
C LEU A 117 26.50 108.78 -60.61
N LEU A 118 26.98 108.29 -61.76
CA LEU A 118 26.28 107.26 -62.53
C LEU A 118 26.24 105.92 -61.80
N HIS A 119 27.34 105.50 -61.17
CA HIS A 119 27.36 104.33 -60.31
C HIS A 119 26.44 104.53 -59.10
N SER A 120 26.43 105.73 -58.49
CA SER A 120 25.53 106.07 -57.39
C SER A 120 24.07 106.05 -57.82
N LEU A 121 23.73 106.50 -59.04
CA LEU A 121 22.36 106.49 -59.55
C LEU A 121 21.91 105.08 -59.95
N SER A 122 22.78 104.30 -60.58
CA SER A 122 22.55 102.88 -60.87
C SER A 122 22.39 102.08 -59.57
N GLN A 123 23.27 102.30 -58.59
CA GLN A 123 23.21 101.70 -57.27
C GLN A 123 21.96 102.16 -56.50
N ALA A 124 21.56 103.43 -56.61
CA ALA A 124 20.32 103.94 -56.02
C ALA A 124 19.08 103.32 -56.67
N ASN A 125 19.06 103.15 -58.00
CA ASN A 125 17.96 102.49 -58.72
C ASN A 125 17.90 100.98 -58.42
N SER A 126 19.04 100.31 -58.33
CA SER A 126 19.15 98.91 -57.92
C SER A 126 18.66 98.73 -56.48
N CYS A 127 19.12 99.59 -55.56
CA CYS A 127 18.66 99.62 -54.17
C CYS A 127 17.15 99.90 -54.09
N LEU A 128 16.62 100.85 -54.88
CA LEU A 128 15.19 101.14 -54.91
C LEU A 128 14.37 99.93 -55.40
N THR A 129 14.86 99.23 -56.42
CA THR A 129 14.22 98.01 -56.94
C THR A 129 14.27 96.88 -55.91
N GLU A 130 15.40 96.70 -55.22
CA GLU A 130 15.55 95.75 -54.12
C GLU A 130 14.58 96.07 -52.97
N LYS A 131 14.47 97.35 -52.57
CA LYS A 131 13.54 97.80 -51.53
C LYS A 131 12.08 97.58 -51.96
N LYS A 132 11.72 97.85 -53.22
CA LYS A 132 10.39 97.54 -53.77
C LYS A 132 10.09 96.05 -53.75
N ASN A 133 11.04 95.20 -54.14
CA ASN A 133 10.87 93.75 -54.14
C ASN A 133 10.79 93.20 -52.71
N ARG A 134 11.61 93.72 -51.79
CA ARG A 134 11.54 93.39 -50.36
C ARG A 134 10.20 93.79 -49.75
N LEU A 135 9.67 94.97 -50.10
CA LEU A 135 8.35 95.40 -49.64
C LEU A 135 7.24 94.49 -50.16
N LYS A 136 7.29 94.08 -51.44
CA LYS A 136 6.35 93.11 -52.02
C LYS A 136 6.42 91.75 -51.31
N ALA A 137 7.64 91.25 -51.04
CA ALA A 137 7.85 90.00 -50.31
C ALA A 137 7.32 90.08 -48.87
N VAL A 138 7.61 91.18 -48.15
CA VAL A 138 7.08 91.42 -46.80
C VAL A 138 5.56 91.48 -46.81
N LYS A 139 4.95 92.19 -47.77
CA LYS A 139 3.48 92.26 -47.91
C LYS A 139 2.86 90.89 -48.19
N LYS A 140 3.49 90.05 -49.03
CA LYS A 140 3.05 88.68 -49.28
C LYS A 140 3.17 87.82 -48.02
N ASN A 141 4.30 87.90 -47.30
CA ASN A 141 4.51 87.16 -46.07
C ASN A 141 3.54 87.58 -44.97
N GLN A 142 3.29 88.88 -44.81
CA GLN A 142 2.28 89.41 -43.89
C GLN A 142 0.87 88.93 -44.25
N LYS A 143 0.53 88.89 -45.55
CA LYS A 143 -0.75 88.33 -46.00
C LYS A 143 -0.87 86.84 -45.68
N SER A 144 0.21 86.07 -45.84
CA SER A 144 0.25 84.65 -45.45
C SER A 144 0.07 84.50 -43.94
N ALA A 145 0.88 85.22 -43.15
CA ALA A 145 0.80 85.18 -41.69
C ALA A 145 -0.59 85.58 -41.17
N LEU A 146 -1.23 86.61 -41.76
CA LEU A 146 -2.60 86.98 -41.43
C LEU A 146 -3.61 85.88 -41.81
N SER A 147 -3.41 85.18 -42.93
CA SER A 147 -4.24 84.04 -43.29
C SER A 147 -4.07 82.88 -42.31
N ASP A 148 -2.85 82.64 -41.84
CA ASP A 148 -2.55 81.55 -40.91
C ASP A 148 -3.09 81.86 -39.50
N ILE A 149 -2.93 83.09 -39.02
CA ILE A 149 -3.55 83.57 -37.77
C ILE A 149 -5.08 83.47 -37.85
N ARG A 150 -5.70 83.80 -38.99
CA ARG A 150 -7.15 83.64 -39.16
C ARG A 150 -7.58 82.17 -39.10
N LYS A 151 -6.83 81.26 -39.74
CA LYS A 151 -7.10 79.82 -39.66
C LYS A 151 -6.93 79.28 -38.24
N GLU A 152 -5.91 79.74 -37.53
CA GLU A 152 -5.68 79.38 -36.13
C GLU A 152 -6.77 79.94 -35.21
N THR A 153 -7.21 81.18 -35.45
CA THR A 153 -8.32 81.78 -34.71
C THR A 153 -9.61 81.00 -34.95
N GLU A 154 -9.90 80.61 -36.18
CA GLU A 154 -11.08 79.79 -36.49
C GLU A 154 -10.97 78.37 -35.92
N LYS A 155 -9.77 77.78 -35.94
CA LYS A 155 -9.48 76.49 -35.27
C LYS A 155 -9.73 76.60 -33.77
N ASN A 156 -9.21 77.63 -33.10
CA ASN A 156 -9.42 77.84 -31.67
C ASN A 156 -10.89 78.16 -31.35
N ARG A 157 -11.56 78.92 -32.22
CA ARG A 157 -12.99 79.21 -32.10
C ARG A 157 -13.85 77.94 -32.25
N SER A 158 -13.52 77.05 -33.18
CA SER A 158 -14.23 75.77 -33.34
C SER A 158 -13.96 74.80 -32.18
N LEU A 159 -12.77 74.83 -31.57
CA LEU A 159 -12.46 74.07 -30.36
C LEU A 159 -13.24 74.59 -29.15
N LEU A 160 -13.31 75.91 -28.96
CA LEU A 160 -14.07 76.54 -27.88
C LEU A 160 -15.59 76.41 -28.07
N GLY A 161 -16.09 76.52 -29.30
CA GLY A 161 -17.51 76.31 -29.63
C GLY A 161 -17.97 74.85 -29.48
N ASN A 162 -17.02 73.91 -29.38
CA ASN A 162 -17.28 72.49 -29.18
C ASN A 162 -16.82 72.00 -27.80
N ASP A 163 -16.67 72.89 -26.80
CA ASP A 163 -16.39 72.55 -25.41
C ASP A 163 -17.63 71.92 -24.72
N ARG A 164 -18.05 70.78 -25.26
CA ARG A 164 -18.99 69.84 -24.64
C ARG A 164 -18.28 69.01 -23.56
N GLY A 165 -17.00 69.26 -23.28
CA GLY A 165 -16.22 68.58 -22.28
C GLY A 165 -16.72 68.94 -20.88
N ASP A 166 -16.87 70.24 -20.62
CA ASP A 166 -17.34 70.73 -19.33
C ASP A 166 -18.81 70.36 -19.07
N GLU A 167 -19.69 70.54 -20.06
CA GLU A 167 -21.09 70.11 -19.98
C GLU A 167 -21.23 68.59 -19.78
N ARG A 168 -20.38 67.77 -20.43
CA ARG A 168 -20.36 66.31 -20.22
C ARG A 168 -19.83 65.95 -18.84
N ALA A 169 -18.82 66.66 -18.34
CA ALA A 169 -18.29 66.48 -16.99
C ALA A 169 -19.35 66.83 -15.95
N PHE A 170 -20.05 67.95 -16.11
CA PHE A 170 -21.16 68.36 -15.25
C PHE A 170 -22.29 67.31 -15.23
N ARG A 171 -22.71 66.80 -16.39
CA ARG A 171 -23.70 65.70 -16.47
C ARG A 171 -23.22 64.43 -15.78
N ARG A 172 -21.94 64.08 -15.91
CA ARG A 172 -21.35 62.91 -15.23
C ARG A 172 -21.31 63.11 -13.72
N ILE A 173 -20.97 64.30 -13.25
CA ILE A 173 -21.01 64.65 -11.81
C ILE A 173 -22.45 64.55 -11.30
N LEU A 174 -23.44 65.04 -12.04
CA LEU A 174 -24.85 64.95 -11.67
C LEU A 174 -25.32 63.49 -11.59
N ALA A 175 -24.97 62.67 -12.58
CA ALA A 175 -25.29 61.24 -12.58
C ALA A 175 -24.61 60.49 -11.42
N LEU A 176 -23.35 60.82 -11.09
CA LEU A 176 -22.64 60.26 -9.94
C LEU A 176 -23.28 60.69 -8.62
N LYS A 177 -23.68 61.96 -8.48
CA LYS A 177 -24.41 62.45 -7.29
C LYS A 177 -25.72 61.71 -7.10
N GLU A 178 -26.46 61.47 -8.17
CA GLU A 178 -27.70 60.70 -8.11
C GLU A 178 -27.43 59.22 -7.79
N SER A 179 -26.36 58.63 -8.33
CA SER A 179 -25.93 57.27 -7.99
C SER A 179 -25.52 57.15 -6.51
N ILE A 180 -24.79 58.13 -5.99
CA ILE A 180 -24.42 58.19 -4.57
C ILE A 180 -25.68 58.27 -3.72
N LYS A 181 -26.61 59.17 -4.06
CA LYS A 181 -27.88 59.32 -3.34
C LYS A 181 -28.68 58.01 -3.32
N ARG A 182 -28.77 57.29 -4.45
CA ARG A 182 -29.44 55.98 -4.50
C ARG A 182 -28.73 54.93 -3.65
N ALA A 183 -27.40 54.90 -3.66
CA ALA A 183 -26.62 53.99 -2.83
C ALA A 183 -26.79 54.32 -1.33
N ASP A 184 -26.84 55.60 -0.97
CA ASP A 184 -27.12 56.06 0.39
C ASP A 184 -28.54 55.66 0.82
N GLU A 185 -29.54 55.84 -0.05
CA GLU A 185 -30.92 55.39 0.21
C GLU A 185 -31.02 53.85 0.34
N GLU A 186 -30.27 53.08 -0.46
CA GLU A 186 -30.22 51.61 -0.38
C GLU A 186 -29.51 51.12 0.89
N THR A 187 -28.40 51.76 1.27
CA THR A 187 -27.72 51.46 2.53
C THR A 187 -28.58 51.82 3.73
N GLU A 188 -29.27 52.96 3.72
CA GLU A 188 -30.22 53.33 4.77
C GLU A 188 -31.41 52.35 4.85
N LYS A 189 -31.89 51.85 3.70
CA LYS A 189 -32.91 50.81 3.67
C LYS A 189 -32.39 49.51 4.29
N MET A 190 -31.19 49.07 3.90
CA MET A 190 -30.55 47.86 4.43
C MET A 190 -30.25 47.96 5.92
N THR A 191 -29.82 49.13 6.41
CA THR A 191 -29.60 49.34 7.85
C THR A 191 -30.92 49.30 8.62
N LYS A 192 -31.98 49.92 8.11
CA LYS A 192 -33.33 49.82 8.71
C LYS A 192 -33.86 48.39 8.73
N GLU A 193 -33.66 47.62 7.65
CA GLU A 193 -34.01 46.20 7.61
C GLU A 193 -33.19 45.39 8.64
N LEU A 194 -31.88 45.67 8.76
CA LEU A 194 -31.01 45.02 9.72
C LEU A 194 -31.40 45.36 11.17
N GLU A 195 -31.70 46.62 11.48
CA GLU A 195 -32.20 47.05 12.79
C GLU A 195 -33.54 46.36 13.12
N GLY A 196 -34.44 46.26 12.14
CA GLY A 196 -35.69 45.51 12.26
C GLY A 196 -35.47 44.03 12.61
N LEU A 197 -34.45 43.39 12.03
CA LEU A 197 -34.06 42.02 12.34
C LEU A 197 -33.30 41.89 13.67
N GLN A 198 -32.56 42.93 14.09
CA GLN A 198 -31.78 42.95 15.33
C GLN A 198 -32.66 43.11 16.58
N ASN A 199 -33.83 43.73 16.40
CA ASN A 199 -34.93 43.87 17.38
C ASN A 199 -35.66 42.54 17.65
N LEU A 200 -34.93 41.44 17.64
CA LEU A 200 -35.42 40.16 18.13
C LEU A 200 -35.54 40.23 19.66
N PRO A 201 -36.72 39.95 20.25
CA PRO A 201 -36.91 40.02 21.69
C PRO A 201 -35.85 39.21 22.44
N GLU A 202 -35.33 39.77 23.53
CA GLU A 202 -34.26 39.15 24.32
C GLU A 202 -34.65 37.76 24.84
N LYS A 203 -35.95 37.56 25.12
CA LYS A 203 -36.54 36.26 25.44
C LYS A 203 -36.33 35.23 24.33
N LEU A 204 -36.56 35.59 23.06
CA LEU A 204 -36.39 34.70 21.92
C LEU A 204 -34.91 34.33 21.68
N LYS A 205 -33.99 35.28 21.93
CA LYS A 205 -32.54 35.02 21.88
C LYS A 205 -32.11 34.02 22.96
N ALA A 206 -32.65 34.15 24.18
CA ALA A 206 -32.38 33.24 25.28
C ALA A 206 -32.92 31.83 24.99
N GLU A 207 -34.18 31.73 24.52
CA GLU A 207 -34.81 30.46 24.13
C GLU A 207 -34.05 29.78 22.98
N TRP A 208 -33.65 30.52 21.94
CA TRP A 208 -32.85 29.96 20.86
C TRP A 208 -31.49 29.45 21.34
N LYS A 209 -30.79 30.20 22.21
CA LYS A 209 -29.53 29.76 22.79
C LYS A 209 -29.71 28.49 23.63
N ALA A 210 -30.78 28.41 24.41
CA ALA A 210 -31.11 27.21 25.19
C ALA A 210 -31.39 26.01 24.28
N LYS A 211 -32.23 26.18 23.24
CA LYS A 211 -32.56 25.12 22.28
C LYS A 211 -31.35 24.69 21.44
N LYS A 212 -30.47 25.62 21.06
CA LYS A 212 -29.21 25.32 20.38
C LYS A 212 -28.24 24.57 21.28
N ARG A 213 -28.26 24.83 22.59
CA ARG A 213 -27.46 24.06 23.56
C ARG A 213 -28.01 22.64 23.68
N SER A 214 -29.31 22.48 23.92
CA SER A 214 -29.92 21.15 24.04
C SER A 214 -29.77 20.32 22.77
N TRP A 215 -29.90 20.93 21.59
CA TRP A 215 -29.67 20.25 20.32
C TRP A 215 -28.22 19.78 20.16
N ARG A 216 -27.24 20.58 20.58
CA ARG A 216 -25.82 20.18 20.55
C ARG A 216 -25.55 19.03 21.51
N GLU A 217 -26.08 19.11 22.73
CA GLU A 217 -25.97 18.04 23.73
C GLU A 217 -26.56 16.73 23.19
N GLU A 218 -27.75 16.77 22.60
CA GLU A 218 -28.39 15.55 22.04
C GLU A 218 -27.63 15.01 20.81
N ARG A 219 -27.11 15.90 19.95
CA ARG A 219 -26.27 15.50 18.82
C ARG A 219 -24.98 14.84 19.29
N ASP A 220 -24.32 15.40 20.30
CA ASP A 220 -23.08 14.86 20.83
C ASP A 220 -23.35 13.52 21.56
N ARG A 221 -24.50 13.39 22.24
CA ARG A 221 -24.98 12.12 22.80
C ARG A 221 -25.22 11.07 21.72
N LEU A 222 -25.87 11.43 20.62
CA LEU A 222 -26.10 10.53 19.49
C LEU A 222 -24.78 10.08 18.87
N LEU A 223 -23.85 11.00 18.64
CA LEU A 223 -22.53 10.68 18.09
C LEU A 223 -21.75 9.75 19.02
N SER A 224 -21.79 9.99 20.33
CA SER A 224 -21.18 9.12 21.33
C SER A 224 -21.81 7.72 21.33
N ALA A 225 -23.14 7.62 21.27
CA ALA A 225 -23.84 6.34 21.19
C ALA A 225 -23.53 5.59 19.89
N GLN A 226 -23.41 6.29 18.76
CA GLN A 226 -23.03 5.70 17.48
C GLN A 226 -21.60 5.15 17.51
N ASN A 227 -20.66 5.89 18.11
CA ASN A 227 -19.29 5.43 18.27
C ASN A 227 -19.21 4.20 19.18
N GLN A 228 -19.91 4.22 20.32
CA GLN A 228 -19.98 3.06 21.22
C GLN A 228 -20.61 1.84 20.54
N ALA A 229 -21.67 2.03 19.76
CA ALA A 229 -22.28 0.95 18.98
C ALA A 229 -21.30 0.39 17.93
N GLY A 230 -20.51 1.27 17.29
CA GLY A 230 -19.43 0.87 16.37
C GLY A 230 -18.36 0.03 17.06
N GLU A 231 -17.87 0.47 18.22
CA GLU A 231 -16.86 -0.23 19.02
C GLU A 231 -17.37 -1.61 19.50
N VAL A 232 -18.59 -1.68 20.00
CA VAL A 232 -19.21 -2.95 20.43
C VAL A 232 -19.38 -3.90 19.26
N LYS A 233 -19.82 -3.40 18.09
CA LYS A 233 -19.94 -4.21 16.88
C LYS A 233 -18.57 -4.75 16.45
N GLU A 234 -17.55 -3.90 16.40
CA GLU A 234 -16.19 -4.31 16.01
C GLU A 234 -15.60 -5.32 17.00
N ALA A 235 -15.83 -5.15 18.31
CA ALA A 235 -15.42 -6.12 19.33
C ALA A 235 -16.14 -7.47 19.15
N ALA A 236 -17.45 -7.47 18.87
CA ALA A 236 -18.22 -8.68 18.60
C ALA A 236 -17.77 -9.39 17.31
N GLU A 237 -17.46 -8.64 16.25
CA GLU A 237 -16.90 -9.19 15.01
C GLU A 237 -15.54 -9.84 15.24
N ARG A 238 -14.64 -9.20 16.00
CA ARG A 238 -13.34 -9.78 16.38
C ARG A 238 -13.53 -11.08 17.19
N GLN A 239 -14.44 -11.09 18.16
CA GLN A 239 -14.72 -12.28 18.96
C GLN A 239 -15.29 -13.41 18.09
N THR A 240 -16.21 -13.09 17.19
CA THR A 240 -16.81 -14.06 16.26
C THR A 240 -15.73 -14.68 15.37
N SER A 241 -14.87 -13.85 14.78
CA SER A 241 -13.76 -14.33 13.96
C SER A 241 -12.77 -15.21 14.74
N ALA A 242 -12.48 -14.85 16.00
CA ALA A 242 -11.65 -15.68 16.87
C ALA A 242 -12.28 -17.05 17.13
N VAL A 243 -13.56 -17.11 17.48
CA VAL A 243 -14.31 -18.35 17.72
C VAL A 243 -14.40 -19.20 16.45
N GLU A 244 -14.63 -18.60 15.28
CA GLU A 244 -14.63 -19.29 13.99
C GLU A 244 -13.27 -19.92 13.69
N SER A 245 -12.18 -19.21 13.95
CA SER A 245 -10.81 -19.73 13.77
C SER A 245 -10.51 -20.92 14.69
N GLU A 246 -10.97 -20.86 15.95
CA GLU A 246 -10.84 -21.95 16.90
C GLU A 246 -11.69 -23.16 16.47
N ALA A 247 -12.93 -22.93 16.05
CA ALA A 247 -13.82 -23.97 15.54
C ALA A 247 -13.18 -24.69 14.33
N ALA A 248 -12.61 -23.95 13.38
CA ALA A 248 -11.89 -24.53 12.25
C ALA A 248 -10.69 -25.39 12.70
N SER A 249 -9.92 -24.92 13.69
CA SER A 249 -8.81 -25.69 14.27
C SER A 249 -9.29 -26.99 14.93
N LEU A 250 -10.41 -26.93 15.67
CA LEU A 250 -11.02 -28.10 16.31
C LEU A 250 -11.55 -29.11 15.29
N VAL A 251 -12.15 -28.65 14.19
CA VAL A 251 -12.58 -29.51 13.08
C VAL A 251 -11.39 -30.25 12.48
N GLN A 252 -10.28 -29.56 12.18
CA GLN A 252 -9.07 -30.22 11.67
C GLN A 252 -8.49 -31.23 12.66
N LYS A 253 -8.51 -30.94 13.97
CA LYS A 253 -8.09 -31.90 15.01
C LYS A 253 -9.01 -33.11 15.05
N LYS A 254 -10.33 -32.91 14.97
CA LYS A 254 -11.34 -33.98 14.90
C LYS A 254 -11.12 -34.87 13.68
N GLU A 255 -10.87 -34.29 12.51
CA GLU A 255 -10.59 -35.04 11.27
C GLU A 255 -9.34 -35.90 11.41
N LYS A 256 -8.23 -35.33 11.91
CA LYS A 256 -6.99 -36.08 12.18
C LYS A 256 -7.21 -37.26 13.14
N LEU A 257 -7.96 -37.04 14.23
CA LEU A 257 -8.31 -38.09 15.18
C LEU A 257 -9.23 -39.15 14.56
N THR A 258 -10.18 -38.74 13.72
CA THR A 258 -11.09 -39.65 13.01
C THR A 258 -10.31 -40.56 12.05
N VAL A 259 -9.36 -40.00 11.30
CA VAL A 259 -8.47 -40.78 10.44
C VAL A 259 -7.61 -41.76 11.26
N ARG A 260 -7.05 -41.31 12.40
CA ARG A 260 -6.26 -42.18 13.28
C ARG A 260 -7.10 -43.30 13.88
N LEU A 261 -8.33 -43.01 14.31
CA LEU A 261 -9.28 -43.98 14.81
C LEU A 261 -9.64 -45.01 13.72
N GLY A 262 -9.84 -44.55 12.48
CA GLY A 262 -10.06 -45.43 11.33
C GLY A 262 -8.90 -46.40 11.10
N LYS A 263 -7.65 -45.92 11.17
CA LYS A 263 -6.45 -46.78 11.07
C LYS A 263 -6.38 -47.80 12.20
N LEU A 264 -6.57 -47.38 13.45
CA LEU A 264 -6.55 -48.29 14.61
C LEU A 264 -7.64 -49.36 14.51
N ARG A 265 -8.84 -49.01 14.02
CA ARG A 265 -9.91 -49.98 13.79
C ARG A 265 -9.54 -50.99 12.72
N ALA A 266 -8.93 -50.55 11.62
CA ALA A 266 -8.46 -51.44 10.56
C ALA A 266 -7.34 -52.37 11.08
N ASP A 267 -6.43 -51.87 11.90
CA ASP A 267 -5.37 -52.67 12.52
C ASP A 267 -5.95 -53.71 13.51
N LEU A 268 -6.96 -53.34 14.29
CA LEU A 268 -7.67 -54.26 15.18
C LEU A 268 -8.40 -55.36 14.40
N GLU A 269 -9.12 -55.00 13.35
CA GLU A 269 -9.81 -55.97 12.48
C GLU A 269 -8.82 -56.94 11.83
N LYS A 270 -7.65 -56.43 11.40
CA LYS A 270 -6.57 -57.27 10.87
C LYS A 270 -6.04 -58.24 11.93
N LEU A 271 -5.77 -57.76 13.14
CA LEU A 271 -5.28 -58.60 14.24
C LEU A 271 -6.29 -59.67 14.64
N GLU A 272 -7.59 -59.31 14.66
CA GLU A 272 -8.67 -60.26 14.94
C GLU A 272 -8.77 -61.34 13.87
N LYS A 273 -8.67 -60.97 12.59
CA LYS A 273 -8.60 -61.93 11.47
C LYS A 273 -7.37 -62.85 11.59
N GLU A 274 -6.19 -62.30 11.88
CA GLU A 274 -4.97 -63.10 12.08
C GLU A 274 -5.10 -64.05 13.29
N HIS A 275 -5.72 -63.58 14.37
CA HIS A 275 -5.98 -64.39 15.56
C HIS A 275 -6.94 -65.54 15.25
N GLN A 276 -8.04 -65.26 14.56
CA GLN A 276 -9.01 -66.26 14.14
C GLN A 276 -8.38 -67.29 13.21
N GLN A 277 -7.59 -66.85 12.23
CA GLN A 277 -6.83 -67.75 11.35
C GLN A 277 -5.83 -68.62 12.13
N ASN A 278 -5.19 -68.08 13.17
CA ASN A 278 -4.27 -68.84 14.02
C ASN A 278 -5.00 -69.93 14.82
N ILE A 279 -6.17 -69.59 15.40
CA ILE A 279 -7.02 -70.54 16.10
C ILE A 279 -7.45 -71.66 15.16
N GLU A 280 -7.95 -71.32 13.98
CA GLU A 280 -8.37 -72.29 12.96
C GLU A 280 -7.21 -73.19 12.52
N ALA A 281 -6.02 -72.62 12.28
CA ALA A 281 -4.83 -73.40 11.94
C ALA A 281 -4.39 -74.33 13.07
N ARG A 282 -4.50 -73.89 14.32
CA ARG A 282 -4.21 -74.73 15.50
C ARG A 282 -5.22 -75.86 15.63
N GLN A 283 -6.51 -75.57 15.50
CA GLN A 283 -7.58 -76.58 15.54
C GLN A 283 -7.42 -77.59 14.41
N LYS A 284 -7.09 -77.13 13.19
CA LYS A 284 -6.81 -78.02 12.05
C LYS A 284 -5.64 -78.97 12.33
N ARG A 285 -4.54 -78.45 12.91
CA ARG A 285 -3.38 -79.26 13.29
C ARG A 285 -3.71 -80.27 14.39
N GLU A 286 -4.54 -79.88 15.36
CA GLU A 286 -4.99 -80.76 16.44
C GLU A 286 -5.91 -81.87 15.91
N ALA A 287 -6.85 -81.53 15.04
CA ALA A 287 -7.71 -82.51 14.36
C ALA A 287 -6.91 -83.47 13.46
N GLU A 288 -5.87 -82.99 12.77
CA GLU A 288 -4.96 -83.84 11.99
C GLU A 288 -4.21 -84.83 12.89
N ARG A 289 -3.69 -84.38 14.03
CA ARG A 289 -3.03 -85.26 15.02
C ARG A 289 -3.99 -86.30 15.58
N GLU A 290 -5.20 -85.88 15.94
CA GLU A 290 -6.23 -86.80 16.44
C GLU A 290 -6.59 -87.85 15.38
N ASN A 291 -6.68 -87.46 14.11
CA ASN A 291 -6.95 -88.39 13.02
C ASN A 291 -5.80 -89.39 12.82
N VAL A 292 -4.54 -88.94 12.89
CA VAL A 292 -3.37 -89.82 12.83
C VAL A 292 -3.35 -90.80 14.00
N GLU A 293 -3.63 -90.34 15.22
CA GLU A 293 -3.72 -91.23 16.39
C GLU A 293 -4.86 -92.24 16.23
N LYS A 294 -6.06 -91.81 15.81
CA LYS A 294 -7.17 -92.73 15.53
C LYS A 294 -6.79 -93.79 14.49
N HIS A 295 -6.10 -93.39 13.42
CA HIS A 295 -5.61 -94.31 12.41
C HIS A 295 -4.60 -95.31 12.98
N ARG A 296 -3.64 -94.84 13.78
CA ARG A 296 -2.66 -95.70 14.46
C ARG A 296 -3.32 -96.70 15.39
N HIS A 297 -4.27 -96.26 16.23
CA HIS A 297 -5.04 -97.14 17.11
C HIS A 297 -5.87 -98.17 16.32
N SER A 298 -6.44 -97.78 15.17
CA SER A 298 -7.16 -98.72 14.28
C SER A 298 -6.21 -99.80 13.75
N LEU A 299 -5.03 -99.41 13.26
CA LEU A 299 -4.03 -100.36 12.77
C LEU A 299 -3.52 -101.28 13.88
N GLU A 300 -3.20 -100.75 15.06
CA GLU A 300 -2.78 -101.54 16.23
C GLU A 300 -3.84 -102.57 16.61
N LYS A 301 -5.12 -102.19 16.58
CA LYS A 301 -6.24 -103.11 16.80
C LYS A 301 -6.32 -104.18 15.70
N GLU A 302 -6.24 -103.80 14.43
CA GLU A 302 -6.26 -104.74 13.30
C GLU A 302 -5.12 -105.77 13.38
N PHE A 303 -3.90 -105.32 13.72
CA PHE A 303 -2.75 -106.22 13.92
C PHE A 303 -2.92 -107.12 15.14
N SER A 304 -3.43 -106.58 16.25
CA SER A 304 -3.72 -107.37 17.45
C SER A 304 -4.75 -108.47 17.16
N ASP A 305 -5.83 -108.13 16.45
CA ASP A 305 -6.86 -109.08 16.01
C ASP A 305 -6.31 -110.13 15.03
N ALA A 306 -5.32 -109.76 14.20
CA ALA A 306 -4.65 -110.69 13.28
C ALA A 306 -3.71 -111.65 14.04
N ILE A 307 -2.93 -111.15 15.00
CA ILE A 307 -2.07 -111.96 15.87
C ILE A 307 -2.91 -112.97 16.64
N LEU A 308 -3.99 -112.52 17.31
CA LEU A 308 -4.90 -113.41 18.03
C LEU A 308 -5.49 -114.50 17.13
N ARG A 309 -5.89 -114.15 15.89
CA ARG A 309 -6.35 -115.14 14.90
C ARG A 309 -5.27 -116.14 14.51
N MET A 310 -4.02 -115.71 14.37
CA MET A 310 -2.88 -116.59 14.06
C MET A 310 -2.48 -117.49 15.23
N GLU A 311 -2.48 -116.95 16.44
CA GLU A 311 -2.23 -117.70 17.68
C GLU A 311 -3.29 -118.78 17.85
N GLN A 312 -4.58 -118.45 17.68
CA GLN A 312 -5.66 -119.43 17.71
C GLN A 312 -5.43 -120.53 16.67
N LYS A 313 -5.13 -120.19 15.41
CA LYS A 313 -4.81 -121.17 14.37
C LYS A 313 -3.59 -122.04 14.73
N THR A 314 -2.61 -121.48 15.42
CA THR A 314 -1.42 -122.23 15.86
C THR A 314 -1.77 -123.21 16.96
N VAL A 315 -2.62 -122.81 17.92
CA VAL A 315 -3.16 -123.70 18.96
C VAL A 315 -3.97 -124.81 18.30
N ASP A 316 -4.89 -124.47 17.41
CA ASP A 316 -5.71 -125.44 16.67
C ASP A 316 -4.81 -126.42 15.90
N PHE A 317 -3.80 -125.92 15.17
CA PHE A 317 -2.85 -126.77 14.43
C PHE A 317 -2.02 -127.68 15.35
N ARG A 318 -1.60 -127.20 16.53
CA ARG A 318 -0.90 -128.02 17.52
C ARG A 318 -1.81 -129.10 18.09
N MET A 319 -3.07 -128.79 18.37
CA MET A 319 -4.06 -129.78 18.79
C MET A 319 -4.29 -130.82 17.70
N TYR A 320 -4.58 -130.41 16.46
CA TYR A 320 -4.71 -131.32 15.32
C TYR A 320 -3.45 -132.19 15.10
N SER A 321 -2.26 -131.60 15.24
CA SER A 321 -1.00 -132.34 15.11
C SER A 321 -0.83 -133.35 16.25
N ALA A 322 -1.13 -132.96 17.49
CA ALA A 322 -1.06 -133.86 18.64
C ALA A 322 -2.06 -135.02 18.52
N ASP A 323 -3.29 -134.73 18.09
CA ASP A 323 -4.32 -135.75 17.82
C ASP A 323 -3.87 -136.71 16.71
N ASN A 324 -3.31 -136.20 15.61
CA ASN A 324 -2.76 -137.02 14.53
C ASN A 324 -1.58 -137.89 14.99
N TRP A 325 -0.65 -137.35 15.79
CA TRP A 325 0.45 -138.13 16.36
C TRP A 325 -0.04 -139.19 17.34
N ALA A 326 -1.03 -138.86 18.18
CA ALA A 326 -1.65 -139.83 19.09
C ALA A 326 -2.33 -140.96 18.31
N ALA A 327 -3.04 -140.65 17.23
CA ALA A 327 -3.61 -141.64 16.33
C ALA A 327 -2.54 -142.52 15.66
N PHE A 328 -1.43 -141.92 15.21
CA PHE A 328 -0.29 -142.64 14.65
C PHE A 328 0.34 -143.61 15.68
N TYR A 329 0.62 -143.15 16.90
CA TYR A 329 1.17 -144.01 17.95
C TYR A 329 0.21 -145.11 18.39
N ALA A 330 -1.10 -144.85 18.43
CA ALA A 330 -2.10 -145.87 18.69
C ALA A 330 -2.10 -146.95 17.59
N TYR A 331 -1.96 -146.53 16.32
CA TYR A 331 -1.81 -147.43 15.18
C TYR A 331 -0.49 -148.22 15.24
N GLU A 332 0.65 -147.57 15.50
CA GLU A 332 1.96 -148.22 15.65
C GLU A 332 1.97 -149.24 16.79
N SER A 333 1.40 -148.88 17.95
CA SER A 333 1.25 -149.80 19.10
C SER A 333 0.39 -151.02 18.74
N SER A 334 -0.63 -150.84 17.90
CA SER A 334 -1.43 -151.96 17.39
C SER A 334 -0.62 -152.89 16.47
N ILE A 335 0.31 -152.36 15.68
CA ILE A 335 1.21 -153.17 14.82
C ILE A 335 2.28 -153.87 15.65
N GLN A 336 2.88 -153.19 16.65
CA GLN A 336 3.95 -153.76 17.46
C GLN A 336 3.45 -154.92 18.35
N SER A 337 2.15 -154.96 18.65
CA SER A 337 1.50 -156.11 19.31
C SER A 337 1.36 -157.37 18.44
N GLN A 338 1.83 -157.36 17.18
CA GLN A 338 1.76 -158.51 16.25
C GLN A 338 3.11 -159.11 15.81
N LEU A 339 4.28 -158.69 16.32
CA LEU A 339 5.57 -159.32 15.97
C LEU A 339 6.47 -159.67 17.18
N PRO A 340 7.08 -160.88 17.22
CA PRO A 340 7.96 -161.31 18.31
C PRO A 340 9.38 -160.74 18.19
N SER A 341 9.96 -160.51 19.37
CA SER A 341 11.26 -159.90 19.68
C SER A 341 12.48 -160.77 19.35
N SER A 342 13.54 -160.15 18.81
CA SER A 342 14.95 -160.57 19.02
C SER A 342 15.96 -159.49 18.57
N THR A 343 16.67 -158.93 19.55
CA THR A 343 18.12 -158.60 19.71
C THR A 343 19.12 -158.80 18.53
N PRO A 344 20.42 -158.42 18.63
CA PRO A 344 21.04 -157.08 18.82
C PRO A 344 22.28 -156.85 17.88
N ASP A 345 22.86 -155.64 17.93
CA ASP A 345 24.30 -155.32 17.80
C ASP A 345 25.05 -155.26 16.44
N THR A 346 26.07 -154.37 16.44
CA THR A 346 27.29 -154.22 15.60
C THR A 346 27.29 -153.53 14.22
N GLY A 347 28.13 -152.48 14.12
CA GLY A 347 29.10 -152.37 13.01
C GLY A 347 29.04 -151.13 12.08
N LEU A 348 29.89 -150.13 12.36
CA LEU A 348 30.36 -149.02 11.47
C LEU A 348 31.07 -149.55 10.19
N PRO A 349 31.69 -148.75 9.26
CA PRO A 349 31.61 -147.32 8.88
C PRO A 349 31.57 -147.07 7.32
N GLY A 350 31.43 -145.80 6.89
CA GLY A 350 32.33 -145.24 5.86
C GLY A 350 31.82 -144.86 4.45
N ALA A 351 31.96 -143.55 4.14
CA ALA A 351 32.27 -142.93 2.84
C ALA A 351 31.16 -142.91 1.76
N ASN A 352 30.98 -141.90 0.90
CA ASN A 352 31.84 -140.80 0.46
C ASN A 352 31.02 -139.81 -0.43
N SER A 353 31.41 -138.53 -0.43
CA SER A 353 31.49 -137.62 -1.61
C SER A 353 30.20 -137.12 -2.31
N ASN A 354 30.06 -135.88 -2.82
CA ASN A 354 30.90 -134.67 -2.91
C ASN A 354 30.14 -133.51 -3.64
N ARG A 355 30.66 -132.27 -3.50
CA ARG A 355 30.55 -131.04 -4.37
C ARG A 355 29.29 -130.15 -4.28
N ASN A 356 29.32 -128.81 -4.27
CA ASN A 356 30.34 -127.73 -4.39
C ASN A 356 29.68 -126.41 -3.89
N SER A 357 30.28 -125.58 -3.02
CA SER A 357 31.18 -124.42 -3.25
C SER A 357 30.49 -123.04 -3.46
N LEU A 358 30.68 -122.11 -2.51
CA LEU A 358 31.29 -120.75 -2.66
C LEU A 358 30.79 -119.73 -1.59
N HIS A 359 31.70 -119.36 -0.67
CA HIS A 359 32.16 -118.01 -0.31
C HIS A 359 31.19 -116.79 -0.37
N ILE A 360 30.96 -116.09 0.76
CA ILE A 360 31.43 -114.70 1.04
C ILE A 360 30.75 -114.05 2.28
N SER A 361 31.63 -113.52 3.15
CA SER A 361 31.56 -112.43 4.14
C SER A 361 30.27 -112.02 4.89
N THR A 362 30.44 -112.00 6.21
CA THR A 362 29.88 -111.08 7.22
C THR A 362 29.69 -109.64 6.73
N PRO A 363 28.72 -108.91 7.32
CA PRO A 363 29.14 -107.76 8.14
C PRO A 363 28.39 -107.65 9.49
N PRO A 364 29.03 -107.03 10.50
CA PRO A 364 28.38 -106.42 11.65
C PRO A 364 28.14 -104.92 11.40
N GLY A 365 27.14 -104.31 12.03
CA GLY A 365 27.04 -102.85 12.05
C GLY A 365 25.67 -102.27 12.41
N LEU A 366 25.42 -102.12 13.70
CA LEU A 366 24.44 -101.20 14.25
C LEU A 366 24.92 -99.75 14.01
N MET A 367 24.09 -98.89 13.40
CA MET A 367 24.26 -97.43 13.43
C MET A 367 22.91 -96.78 13.73
N LEU A 368 22.91 -96.11 14.89
CA LEU A 368 21.86 -95.36 15.54
C LEU A 368 21.56 -94.07 14.75
N HIS A 369 20.30 -93.83 14.38
CA HIS A 369 19.88 -92.58 13.74
C HIS A 369 19.63 -91.52 14.81
N GLN A 370 20.61 -90.63 15.03
CA GLN A 370 20.50 -89.48 15.90
C GLN A 370 19.94 -88.29 15.10
N GLY A 371 18.63 -88.12 15.11
CA GLY A 371 17.96 -86.91 14.63
C GLY A 371 17.67 -86.00 15.80
N SER A 372 18.31 -84.83 15.89
CA SER A 372 17.88 -83.76 16.80
C SER A 372 18.41 -82.37 16.40
N TYR A 373 17.49 -81.38 16.55
CA TYR A 373 17.62 -79.92 16.67
C TYR A 373 18.31 -79.10 15.55
N ALA A 374 17.48 -78.55 14.65
CA ALA A 374 17.76 -77.26 14.03
C ALA A 374 17.21 -76.16 14.96
N ALA A 375 18.10 -75.36 15.55
CA ALA A 375 17.77 -74.15 16.27
C ALA A 375 18.68 -73.00 15.77
N SER A 376 18.10 -71.79 15.79
CA SER A 376 18.74 -70.47 15.69
C SER A 376 19.33 -70.02 14.34
N SER A 377 18.58 -69.18 13.62
CA SER A 377 19.03 -67.82 13.24
C SER A 377 17.88 -67.02 12.61
N SER A 378 17.10 -66.37 13.47
CA SER A 378 16.20 -65.29 13.11
C SER A 378 16.96 -63.96 13.25
N SER A 379 17.26 -63.30 12.13
CA SER A 379 17.76 -61.94 12.10
C SER A 379 16.59 -60.94 12.17
N LEU A 380 16.63 -60.07 13.18
CA LEU A 380 15.73 -58.92 13.35
C LEU A 380 16.20 -57.76 12.45
N PRO A 381 15.29 -56.90 11.95
CA PRO A 381 15.65 -55.58 11.48
C PRO A 381 15.55 -54.56 12.63
N VAL A 382 16.65 -53.86 12.89
CA VAL A 382 16.66 -52.64 13.72
C VAL A 382 16.74 -51.43 12.81
N SER A 383 15.83 -50.50 13.03
CA SER A 383 15.80 -49.16 12.46
C SER A 383 16.66 -48.22 13.30
N SER A 384 17.55 -47.45 12.65
CA SER A 384 18.04 -46.18 13.17
C SER A 384 18.49 -45.28 12.02
N ALA A 385 18.06 -44.02 12.10
CA ALA A 385 18.13 -42.97 11.10
C ALA A 385 19.52 -42.29 10.97
N ILE A 386 19.69 -41.54 9.85
CA ILE A 386 20.29 -40.18 9.67
C ILE A 386 21.18 -40.08 8.40
N PRO A 387 21.21 -38.92 7.70
CA PRO A 387 21.28 -38.86 6.23
C PRO A 387 22.56 -38.24 5.65
N THR A 388 22.86 -38.54 4.38
CA THR A 388 23.73 -37.77 3.48
C THR A 388 23.27 -38.01 2.04
N ARG A 389 22.61 -37.03 1.39
CA ARG A 389 23.20 -36.01 0.49
C ARG A 389 23.81 -36.61 -0.79
N GLU A 390 23.12 -36.48 -1.92
CA GLU A 390 23.51 -35.67 -3.09
C GLU A 390 22.71 -36.00 -4.37
N ARG A 391 22.27 -34.91 -5.06
CA ARG A 391 22.16 -34.73 -6.54
C ARG A 391 21.12 -35.60 -7.30
N SER A 392 20.28 -35.12 -8.22
CA SER A 392 20.18 -33.89 -9.01
C SER A 392 18.83 -33.85 -9.78
N SER A 393 18.53 -32.67 -10.36
CA SER A 393 17.74 -32.38 -11.58
C SER A 393 16.21 -32.61 -11.57
N SER A 394 15.41 -31.53 -11.62
CA SER A 394 14.90 -30.83 -12.84
C SER A 394 13.47 -31.34 -13.17
N VAL A 395 12.46 -30.63 -13.68
CA VAL A 395 12.30 -29.43 -14.52
C VAL A 395 10.91 -28.83 -14.18
N PHE A 396 10.76 -27.51 -14.33
CA PHE A 396 9.48 -26.79 -14.42
C PHE A 396 8.50 -27.38 -15.44
N SER A 397 7.20 -27.34 -15.11
CA SER A 397 6.05 -27.07 -16.00
C SER A 397 4.88 -26.67 -15.08
N SER A 398 4.50 -25.40 -14.99
CA SER A 398 3.70 -24.61 -15.94
C SER A 398 2.24 -25.08 -16.04
N GLU A 399 1.35 -24.19 -15.59
CA GLU A 399 -0.03 -23.98 -16.06
C GLU A 399 -1.06 -25.11 -15.92
N SER A 400 -2.04 -24.91 -15.02
CA SER A 400 -3.44 -24.89 -15.47
C SER A 400 -4.33 -24.16 -14.45
N VAL A 401 -4.87 -23.05 -14.93
CA VAL A 401 -5.90 -22.21 -14.35
C VAL A 401 -7.24 -22.93 -14.47
N VAL A 402 -7.96 -23.09 -13.35
CA VAL A 402 -9.37 -23.51 -13.37
C VAL A 402 -10.20 -22.37 -12.79
N THR A 403 -10.53 -21.40 -13.63
CA THR A 403 -11.55 -20.38 -13.35
C THR A 403 -12.93 -20.96 -13.62
N ASN A 404 -13.65 -21.19 -12.53
CA ASN A 404 -14.98 -20.63 -12.25
C ASN A 404 -15.81 -20.20 -13.48
N MET A 405 -16.80 -21.03 -13.86
CA MET A 405 -17.85 -20.68 -14.81
C MET A 405 -19.20 -21.11 -14.20
N SER A 406 -19.76 -20.24 -13.35
CA SER A 406 -21.12 -20.39 -12.82
C SER A 406 -21.68 -19.01 -12.45
N GLU A 407 -21.71 -18.07 -13.40
CA GLU A 407 -22.52 -16.86 -13.22
C GLU A 407 -22.83 -16.22 -14.58
N LEU A 408 -23.80 -16.79 -15.28
CA LEU A 408 -24.41 -16.17 -16.45
C LEU A 408 -25.92 -16.42 -16.40
N GLU A 409 -26.62 -15.65 -15.59
CA GLU A 409 -28.02 -15.32 -15.82
C GLU A 409 -28.43 -14.12 -14.96
N ARG A 410 -29.13 -13.16 -15.58
CA ARG A 410 -29.70 -11.91 -15.05
C ARG A 410 -28.83 -10.66 -15.19
N SER A 411 -28.92 -10.04 -16.36
CA SER A 411 -29.04 -8.57 -16.44
C SER A 411 -29.47 -8.13 -17.84
N GLU A 412 -30.77 -8.04 -18.05
CA GLU A 412 -31.37 -7.07 -18.96
C GLU A 412 -32.62 -6.46 -18.32
N MET A 413 -32.82 -5.18 -18.60
CA MET A 413 -33.96 -4.31 -18.26
C MET A 413 -34.02 -3.78 -16.82
N ILE A 414 -33.64 -2.51 -16.65
CA ILE A 414 -34.59 -1.38 -16.65
C ILE A 414 -33.80 -0.06 -16.72
N ARG A 415 -34.18 0.73 -17.73
CA ARG A 415 -33.79 2.11 -17.97
C ARG A 415 -34.89 3.00 -17.37
N ALA A 416 -34.56 3.88 -16.44
CA ALA A 416 -35.34 5.10 -16.20
C ALA A 416 -34.51 6.17 -15.46
N THR A 417 -34.67 7.40 -15.94
CA THR A 417 -33.98 8.65 -15.66
C THR A 417 -34.49 9.38 -14.42
N SER A 418 -33.65 10.18 -13.73
CA SER A 418 -33.92 11.62 -13.46
C SER A 418 -32.86 12.33 -12.57
N PHE A 419 -32.27 13.37 -13.17
CA PHE A 419 -31.74 14.66 -12.67
C PHE A 419 -30.60 14.80 -11.62
N PRO A 420 -29.69 15.79 -11.84
CA PRO A 420 -28.53 16.07 -10.99
C PRO A 420 -28.80 17.21 -9.98
N ARG A 421 -28.11 17.16 -8.83
CA ARG A 421 -27.95 18.32 -7.95
C ARG A 421 -26.48 18.42 -7.55
N GLY A 422 -25.90 19.57 -7.85
CA GLY A 422 -24.48 19.86 -7.68
C GLY A 422 -24.07 20.41 -6.32
N ASN A 423 -22.79 20.76 -6.32
CA ASN A 423 -22.01 21.60 -5.38
C ASN A 423 -21.63 20.92 -4.05
N SER A 424 -20.34 20.58 -3.88
CA SER A 424 -19.23 21.48 -3.49
C SER A 424 -19.35 21.97 -2.06
N LEU A 425 -18.47 21.48 -1.18
CA LEU A 425 -17.52 22.34 -0.48
C LEU A 425 -16.48 21.52 0.28
N ASP A 426 -15.22 21.89 0.06
CA ASP A 426 -14.07 21.57 0.90
C ASP A 426 -14.27 22.06 2.35
N HIS A 427 -13.77 21.30 3.31
CA HIS A 427 -13.13 21.89 4.49
C HIS A 427 -12.15 20.91 5.15
N ALA A 428 -10.87 21.21 4.97
CA ALA A 428 -9.77 20.75 5.79
C ALA A 428 -9.57 21.68 7.01
N THR A 429 -8.76 21.21 7.96
CA THR A 429 -8.15 21.87 9.14
C THR A 429 -9.08 22.11 10.36
N SER A 430 -8.70 21.83 11.61
CA SER A 430 -7.39 22.05 12.23
C SER A 430 -7.19 21.25 13.53
N PHE A 431 -6.02 20.63 13.57
CA PHE A 431 -5.15 20.42 14.72
C PHE A 431 -4.91 21.72 15.51
N PHE A 432 -4.91 21.67 16.84
CA PHE A 432 -4.15 22.60 17.68
C PHE A 432 -3.37 21.83 18.76
N PRO A 433 -2.13 22.23 19.10
CA PRO A 433 -1.28 21.62 20.11
C PRO A 433 -1.47 22.24 21.50
N GLY A 434 -1.05 21.50 22.53
CA GLY A 434 -1.36 21.75 23.93
C GLY A 434 -0.54 22.81 24.66
N MET A 435 -0.83 22.98 25.95
CA MET A 435 0.09 23.53 26.93
C MET A 435 -0.24 23.06 28.35
N MET A 436 0.83 22.86 29.12
CA MET A 436 0.96 22.30 30.47
C MET A 436 0.34 23.14 31.60
N MET A 437 0.12 22.47 32.74
CA MET A 437 0.36 22.84 34.17
C MET A 437 -0.63 21.98 34.98
N GLY A 438 -0.27 21.07 35.89
CA GLY A 438 0.73 21.16 36.95
C GLY A 438 -0.01 21.21 38.29
N ALA A 439 0.14 20.16 39.11
CA ALA A 439 -0.08 20.06 40.57
C ALA A 439 -0.92 18.84 40.99
N GLY A 440 -0.27 17.87 41.66
CA GLY A 440 -0.92 17.01 42.66
C GLY A 440 -1.28 17.83 43.91
N PRO A 441 -2.01 17.25 44.90
CA PRO A 441 -1.43 16.16 45.67
C PRO A 441 -2.40 15.03 46.06
N ALA A 442 -1.82 14.13 46.85
CA ALA A 442 -2.26 12.84 47.29
C ALA A 442 -3.39 12.82 48.35
N LEU A 443 -3.84 11.59 48.63
CA LEU A 443 -4.39 11.07 49.89
C LEU A 443 -5.77 11.59 50.33
N VAL A 444 -6.76 10.69 50.37
CA VAL A 444 -7.20 9.98 51.59
C VAL A 444 -8.34 9.04 51.20
N GLY A 445 -8.13 7.75 51.47
CA GLY A 445 -9.19 6.75 51.49
C GLY A 445 -9.84 6.61 52.87
N SER A 446 -10.78 5.66 52.95
CA SER A 446 -11.51 5.18 54.13
C SER A 446 -12.78 6.00 54.46
N SER A 447 -13.96 5.49 54.10
CA SER A 447 -14.74 4.44 54.78
C SER A 447 -15.30 4.87 56.14
N ASN A 448 -16.59 5.18 56.19
CA ASN A 448 -17.61 4.59 57.08
C ASN A 448 -18.80 5.54 57.27
N ARG A 449 -20.01 5.09 56.91
CA ARG A 449 -21.15 4.85 57.83
C ARG A 449 -22.50 4.84 57.11
N LYS A 450 -23.31 3.83 57.45
CA LYS A 450 -24.79 3.81 57.55
C LYS A 450 -25.52 3.91 56.20
N GLU A 451 -26.58 3.18 55.87
CA GLU A 451 -27.57 2.29 56.49
C GLU A 451 -27.81 1.17 55.44
N ILE A 452 -28.14 -0.09 55.76
CA ILE A 452 -29.39 -0.65 56.29
C ILE A 452 -29.08 -2.07 56.77
#